data_AF-A0A0S8K527-F1
#
_entry.id   AF-A0A0S8K527-F1
#
_cell.length_a   1.000
_cell.length_b   1.000
_cell.length_c   1.000
_cell.angle_alpha   90.00
_cell.angle_beta   90.00
_cell.angle_gamma   90.00
#
_symmetry.space_group_name_H-M   'P 1'
#
loop_
_entity.id
_entity.type
_entity.pdbx_description
1 polymer ?
#
loop_
_entity_poly.entity_id
_entity_poly.type
_entity_poly.pdbx_seq_one_letter_code
_entity_poly.pdbx_strand_id
1 'polypeptide(L)'
;MNTRILYVIIIIIVFQSCIKIKHSPLREPNPESIEIAGCTISSTGAVYINIFGIIKADFISAGVKIKSDDILLYIDPLVTDDTAKADYIFITHNHLDHFSMPDIHKLSKPETIIIGPEPVTRKLKGKIVKTISARDTDFIPEMEAFENITVAIIPIGEGKTAMNPQTASKAANLINPRIVIPIHYKLEQNRGKEFLALVDKHIEVKFLNSH
;
A
#
# COMPACT_ATOMS: atom_id res chain seq x y z
N MET A 1 -35.58 28.27 28.30
CA MET A 1 -34.94 27.04 27.78
C MET A 1 -34.17 27.36 26.50
N ASN A 2 -32.96 27.92 26.59
CA ASN A 2 -32.15 28.22 25.38
C ASN A 2 -30.64 28.31 25.66
N THR A 3 -30.13 27.37 26.46
CA THR A 3 -28.70 27.32 26.82
C THR A 3 -28.08 25.92 26.71
N ARG A 4 -28.85 24.93 26.24
CA ARG A 4 -28.39 23.54 26.10
C ARG A 4 -28.06 23.10 24.67
N ILE A 5 -28.39 23.89 23.66
CA ILE A 5 -28.12 23.54 22.25
C ILE A 5 -26.68 23.94 21.82
N LEU A 6 -26.04 24.89 22.51
CA LEU A 6 -24.69 25.34 22.18
C LEU A 6 -23.58 24.35 22.60
N TYR A 7 -23.85 23.45 23.55
CA TYR A 7 -22.88 22.44 24.01
C TYR A 7 -22.89 21.14 23.17
N VAL A 8 -23.89 20.94 22.31
CA VAL A 8 -23.98 19.72 21.48
C VAL A 8 -23.31 19.91 20.11
N ILE A 9 -23.04 21.14 19.69
CA ILE A 9 -22.37 21.44 18.41
C ILE A 9 -20.83 21.47 18.55
N ILE A 10 -20.29 21.56 19.78
CA ILE A 10 -18.84 21.66 20.04
C ILE A 10 -18.16 20.28 20.26
N ILE A 11 -18.92 19.18 20.30
CA ILE A 11 -18.39 17.81 20.55
C ILE A 11 -18.30 16.94 19.27
N ILE A 12 -18.52 17.50 18.07
CA ILE A 12 -18.37 16.76 16.78
C ILE A 12 -17.50 17.54 15.77
N ILE A 13 -16.55 18.36 16.24
CA ILE A 13 -15.52 19.00 15.39
C ILE A 13 -14.10 18.67 15.89
N VAL A 14 -13.94 17.48 16.46
CA VAL A 14 -12.64 16.86 16.71
C VAL A 14 -12.87 15.41 16.29
N PHE A 15 -12.34 14.87 15.21
CA PHE A 15 -10.95 14.91 14.78
C PHE A 15 -10.84 14.32 13.35
N GLN A 16 -10.66 15.15 12.32
CA GLN A 16 -9.88 14.73 11.15
C GLN A 16 -8.43 15.25 11.22
N SER A 17 -8.12 16.09 12.21
CA SER A 17 -6.84 16.79 12.36
C SER A 17 -5.77 16.04 13.18
N CYS A 18 -6.07 14.87 13.77
CA CYS A 18 -5.08 14.12 14.57
C CYS A 18 -4.64 12.77 14.00
N ILE A 19 -4.89 12.53 12.72
CA ILE A 19 -4.17 11.50 11.97
C ILE A 19 -3.11 12.22 11.15
N LYS A 20 -1.83 11.97 11.45
CA LYS A 20 -0.69 12.50 10.71
C LYS A 20 0.02 11.36 10.02
N ILE A 21 0.10 11.42 8.69
CA ILE A 21 0.93 10.54 7.87
C ILE A 21 2.03 11.41 7.24
N LYS A 22 3.29 11.02 7.40
CA LYS A 22 4.44 11.74 6.85
C LYS A 22 5.58 10.77 6.56
N HIS A 23 6.69 11.27 6.00
CA HIS A 23 7.91 10.48 5.85
C HIS A 23 8.34 9.91 7.20
N SER A 24 8.64 8.62 7.20
CA SER A 24 9.31 7.97 8.32
C SER A 24 10.75 8.49 8.42
N PRO A 25 11.30 8.72 9.63
CA PRO A 25 12.74 8.89 9.80
C PRO A 25 13.53 7.63 9.41
N LEU A 26 12.88 6.46 9.34
CA LEU A 26 13.46 5.18 8.88
C LEU A 26 13.29 4.97 7.37
N ARG A 27 12.86 6.01 6.63
CA ARG A 27 12.70 5.93 5.18
C ARG A 27 14.05 6.06 4.50
N GLU A 28 14.40 5.04 3.72
CA GLU A 28 15.55 5.11 2.84
C GLU A 28 15.38 6.20 1.78
N PRO A 29 16.37 7.08 1.56
CA PRO A 29 16.28 8.15 0.57
C PRO A 29 16.24 7.59 -0.86
N ASN A 30 16.86 6.44 -1.09
CA ASN A 30 16.81 5.69 -2.34
C ASN A 30 16.27 4.28 -2.04
N PRO A 31 14.95 4.05 -2.14
CA PRO A 31 14.39 2.74 -1.88
C PRO A 31 14.97 1.71 -2.85
N GLU A 32 15.27 0.51 -2.34
CA GLU A 32 15.75 -0.58 -3.17
C GLU A 32 14.74 -0.90 -4.28
N SER A 33 15.27 -1.32 -5.43
CA SER A 33 14.50 -1.69 -6.59
C SER A 33 14.95 -3.03 -7.13
N ILE A 34 14.04 -3.73 -7.78
CA ILE A 34 14.30 -5.02 -8.42
C ILE A 34 14.01 -4.90 -9.91
N GLU A 35 14.92 -5.44 -10.73
CA GLU A 35 14.77 -5.54 -12.17
C GLU A 35 14.25 -6.93 -12.52
N ILE A 36 13.11 -6.99 -13.20
CA ILE A 36 12.44 -8.24 -13.53
C ILE A 36 11.60 -8.11 -14.79
N ALA A 37 11.84 -8.99 -15.76
CA ALA A 37 11.10 -9.05 -17.02
C ALA A 37 11.01 -7.69 -17.76
N GLY A 38 12.07 -6.85 -17.69
CA GLY A 38 12.08 -5.51 -18.30
C GLY A 38 11.36 -4.44 -17.49
N CYS A 39 10.99 -4.74 -16.24
CA CYS A 39 10.36 -3.80 -15.33
C CYS A 39 11.23 -3.56 -14.10
N THR A 40 11.35 -2.30 -13.70
CA THR A 40 11.85 -1.90 -12.38
C THR A 40 10.66 -1.85 -11.41
N ILE A 41 10.75 -2.58 -10.29
CA ILE A 41 9.77 -2.50 -9.20
C ILE A 41 10.46 -1.91 -7.96
N SER A 42 9.88 -0.87 -7.36
CA SER A 42 10.42 -0.21 -6.16
C SER A 42 9.31 0.16 -5.18
N SER A 43 9.65 0.29 -3.89
CA SER A 43 8.73 0.83 -2.89
C SER A 43 8.56 2.34 -3.05
N THR A 44 7.41 2.87 -2.62
CA THR A 44 7.20 4.31 -2.44
C THR A 44 7.81 4.85 -1.13
N GLY A 45 8.35 3.97 -0.29
CA GLY A 45 9.12 4.28 0.91
C GLY A 45 8.34 4.11 2.22
N ALA A 46 9.08 4.10 3.33
CA ALA A 46 8.51 4.02 4.67
C ALA A 46 7.77 5.32 5.05
N VAL A 47 6.70 5.17 5.83
CA VAL A 47 5.91 6.29 6.35
C VAL A 47 5.71 6.15 7.85
N TYR A 48 5.59 7.30 8.51
CA TYR A 48 5.24 7.40 9.91
C TYR A 48 3.76 7.78 10.04
N ILE A 49 3.02 6.99 10.82
CA ILE A 49 1.64 7.29 11.20
C ILE A 49 1.56 7.64 12.67
N ASN A 50 0.83 8.71 12.97
CA ASN A 50 0.38 9.06 14.31
C ASN A 50 -1.12 9.28 14.33
N ILE A 51 -1.84 8.42 15.04
CA ILE A 51 -3.30 8.46 15.20
C ILE A 51 -3.59 8.87 16.66
N PHE A 52 -4.10 10.09 16.85
CA PHE A 52 -4.49 10.70 18.13
C PHE A 52 -3.38 10.77 19.20
N GLY A 53 -2.10 10.62 18.82
CA GLY A 53 -1.01 10.51 19.79
C GLY A 53 -0.93 9.17 20.51
N ILE A 54 -1.86 8.26 20.24
CA ILE A 54 -2.00 6.94 20.91
C ILE A 54 -1.28 5.88 20.09
N ILE A 55 -1.55 5.82 18.78
CA ILE A 55 -0.88 4.88 17.87
C ILE A 55 0.19 5.66 17.13
N LYS A 56 1.45 5.26 17.32
CA LYS A 56 2.62 5.79 16.62
C LYS A 56 3.39 4.62 16.05
N ALA A 57 3.64 4.62 14.74
CA ALA A 57 4.37 3.54 14.11
C ALA A 57 5.04 3.99 12.81
N ASP A 58 6.23 3.46 12.59
CA ASP A 58 6.94 3.47 11.31
C ASP A 58 6.69 2.15 10.59
N PHE A 59 6.25 2.22 9.33
CA PHE A 59 5.93 1.04 8.55
C PHE A 59 6.21 1.25 7.06
N ILE A 60 6.46 0.13 6.37
CA ILE A 60 6.51 0.11 4.92
C ILE A 60 5.09 0.23 4.40
N SER A 61 4.82 1.28 3.63
CA SER A 61 3.50 1.48 3.03
C SER A 61 3.18 0.33 2.07
N ALA A 62 1.91 0.22 1.67
CA ALA A 62 1.54 -0.66 0.57
C ALA A 62 1.95 -0.09 -0.80
N GLY A 63 2.54 1.11 -0.82
CA GLY A 63 2.76 1.84 -2.04
C GLY A 63 3.94 1.28 -2.84
N VAL A 64 3.68 0.91 -4.08
CA VAL A 64 4.66 0.32 -5.00
C VAL A 64 4.69 1.12 -6.30
N LYS A 65 5.87 1.27 -6.89
CA LYS A 65 6.09 1.81 -8.23
C LYS A 65 6.58 0.69 -9.14
N ILE A 66 5.97 0.58 -10.31
CA ILE A 66 6.37 -0.36 -11.37
C ILE A 66 6.62 0.46 -12.63
N LYS A 67 7.82 0.34 -13.21
CA LYS A 67 8.23 1.06 -14.40
C LYS A 67 8.74 0.09 -15.46
N SER A 68 8.21 0.18 -16.67
CA SER A 68 8.82 -0.36 -17.89
C SER A 68 9.22 0.79 -18.82
N ASP A 69 9.70 0.47 -20.02
CA ASP A 69 9.98 1.47 -21.06
C ASP A 69 8.72 2.25 -21.50
N ASP A 70 7.56 1.58 -21.50
CA ASP A 70 6.31 2.13 -22.02
C ASP A 70 5.33 2.60 -20.94
N ILE A 71 5.42 2.04 -19.73
CA ILE A 71 4.40 2.21 -18.69
C ILE A 71 5.04 2.59 -17.36
N LEU A 72 4.48 3.63 -16.74
CA LEU A 72 4.69 3.96 -15.34
C LEU A 72 3.41 3.78 -14.52
N LEU A 73 3.42 2.78 -13.63
CA LEU A 73 2.33 2.44 -12.72
C LEU A 73 2.71 2.72 -11.27
N TYR A 74 1.79 3.32 -10.52
CA TYR A 74 1.85 3.37 -9.05
C TYR A 74 0.68 2.59 -8.46
N ILE A 75 0.94 1.83 -7.41
CA ILE A 75 -0.05 1.17 -6.57
C ILE A 75 -0.01 1.85 -5.21
N ASP A 76 -1.16 2.25 -4.66
CA ASP A 76 -1.32 2.88 -3.34
C ASP A 76 -0.24 3.92 -2.97
N PRO A 77 0.04 4.92 -3.83
CA PRO A 77 1.10 5.89 -3.55
C PRO A 77 0.77 6.68 -2.28
N LEU A 78 1.72 6.70 -1.34
CA LEU A 78 1.53 7.34 -0.04
C LEU A 78 2.80 8.09 0.39
N VAL A 79 2.66 9.42 0.54
CA VAL A 79 3.73 10.35 0.94
C VAL A 79 5.02 10.08 0.16
N THR A 80 4.91 10.04 -1.17
CA THR A 80 6.06 9.75 -2.04
C THR A 80 6.85 11.03 -2.37
N ASP A 81 8.16 10.93 -2.57
CA ASP A 81 8.98 12.05 -3.08
C ASP A 81 8.95 12.13 -4.62
N ASP A 82 8.38 11.11 -5.27
CA ASP A 82 8.35 11.04 -6.72
C ASP A 82 7.43 12.10 -7.34
N THR A 83 7.84 12.58 -8.51
CA THR A 83 7.12 13.57 -9.33
C THR A 83 6.87 13.08 -10.75
N ALA A 84 7.40 11.91 -11.12
CA ALA A 84 7.21 11.30 -12.42
C ALA A 84 5.73 11.03 -12.68
N LYS A 85 5.28 11.41 -13.88
CA LYS A 85 3.86 11.39 -14.23
C LYS A 85 3.41 10.00 -14.64
N ALA A 86 2.49 9.45 -13.87
CA ALA A 86 1.98 8.10 -14.02
C ALA A 86 1.11 7.94 -15.29
N ASP A 87 1.24 6.81 -15.96
CA ASP A 87 0.25 6.34 -16.92
C ASP A 87 -0.94 5.72 -16.19
N TYR A 88 -0.65 4.96 -15.13
CA TYR A 88 -1.66 4.30 -14.31
C TYR A 88 -1.43 4.55 -12.81
N ILE A 89 -2.53 4.75 -12.08
CA ILE A 89 -2.52 4.72 -10.61
C ILE A 89 -3.57 3.73 -10.15
N PHE A 90 -3.15 2.70 -9.43
CA PHE A 90 -4.03 1.71 -8.82
C PHE A 90 -4.20 2.01 -7.33
N ILE A 91 -5.44 2.10 -6.87
CA ILE A 91 -5.76 2.25 -5.44
C ILE A 91 -6.56 1.02 -5.01
N THR A 92 -6.05 0.30 -4.02
CA THR A 92 -6.65 -0.95 -3.53
C THR A 92 -7.94 -0.68 -2.75
N HIS A 93 -7.92 0.27 -1.82
CA HIS A 93 -9.08 0.67 -1.01
C HIS A 93 -8.96 2.10 -0.46
N ASN A 94 -10.03 2.59 0.19
CA ASN A 94 -10.17 4.02 0.52
C ASN A 94 -9.67 4.42 1.92
N HIS A 95 -8.85 3.60 2.57
CA HIS A 95 -8.23 3.94 3.86
C HIS A 95 -7.08 4.94 3.68
N LEU A 96 -6.76 5.68 4.74
CA LEU A 96 -5.81 6.79 4.69
C LEU A 96 -4.36 6.33 4.43
N ASP A 97 -4.04 5.09 4.75
CA ASP A 97 -2.75 4.44 4.52
C ASP A 97 -2.61 3.80 3.13
N HIS A 98 -3.60 3.98 2.25
CA HIS A 98 -3.58 3.54 0.85
C HIS A 98 -4.00 4.65 -0.13
N PHE A 99 -4.92 5.53 0.29
CA PHE A 99 -5.51 6.56 -0.54
C PHE A 99 -5.03 7.97 -0.17
N SER A 100 -4.05 8.47 -0.93
CA SER A 100 -3.53 9.84 -0.80
C SER A 100 -3.94 10.72 -1.99
N MET A 101 -4.96 11.56 -1.80
CA MET A 101 -5.33 12.56 -2.82
C MET A 101 -4.16 13.49 -3.22
N PRO A 102 -3.31 13.99 -2.30
CA PRO A 102 -2.14 14.79 -2.66
C PRO A 102 -1.17 14.04 -3.59
N ASP A 103 -0.87 12.77 -3.33
CA ASP A 103 0.04 12.00 -4.18
C ASP A 103 -0.61 11.65 -5.51
N ILE A 104 -1.90 11.29 -5.54
CA ILE A 104 -2.64 11.07 -6.78
C ILE A 104 -2.58 12.32 -7.66
N HIS A 105 -2.85 13.50 -7.11
CA HIS A 105 -2.77 14.76 -7.88
C HIS A 105 -1.36 15.06 -8.36
N LYS A 106 -0.35 14.89 -7.50
CA LYS A 106 1.06 15.13 -7.82
C LYS A 106 1.55 14.23 -8.96
N LEU A 107 1.18 12.95 -8.95
CA LEU A 107 1.64 11.95 -9.92
C LEU A 107 0.80 11.94 -11.21
N SER A 108 -0.41 12.50 -11.20
CA SER A 108 -1.28 12.49 -12.38
C SER A 108 -0.87 13.51 -13.46
N LYS A 109 -1.06 13.10 -14.72
CA LYS A 109 -1.18 13.92 -15.94
C LYS A 109 -2.62 13.80 -16.50
N PRO A 110 -3.03 14.55 -17.55
CA PRO A 110 -4.39 14.46 -18.09
C PRO A 110 -4.80 13.05 -18.54
N GLU A 111 -3.85 12.29 -19.07
CA GLU A 111 -4.06 10.94 -19.63
C GLU A 111 -3.94 9.83 -18.59
N THR A 112 -3.59 10.15 -17.33
CA THR A 112 -3.46 9.14 -16.28
C THR A 112 -4.78 8.42 -16.05
N ILE A 113 -4.75 7.10 -16.12
CA ILE A 113 -5.89 6.24 -15.79
C ILE A 113 -5.80 5.82 -14.33
N ILE A 114 -6.80 6.18 -13.53
CA ILE A 114 -6.87 5.78 -12.12
C ILE A 114 -7.82 4.59 -11.98
N ILE A 115 -7.33 3.49 -11.42
CA ILE A 115 -8.06 2.25 -11.25
C ILE A 115 -8.27 2.03 -9.75
N GLY A 116 -9.49 1.71 -9.31
CA GLY A 116 -9.75 1.43 -7.89
C GLY A 116 -11.22 1.16 -7.59
N PRO A 117 -11.59 0.90 -6.33
CA PRO A 117 -12.97 0.59 -5.98
C PRO A 117 -13.88 1.82 -6.04
N GLU A 118 -15.20 1.58 -6.12
CA GLU A 118 -16.20 2.65 -6.26
C GLU A 118 -16.06 3.79 -5.22
N PRO A 119 -15.76 3.51 -3.92
CA PRO A 119 -15.54 4.58 -2.94
C PRO A 119 -14.33 5.49 -3.23
N VAL A 120 -13.35 4.99 -3.99
CA VAL A 120 -12.19 5.76 -4.47
C VAL A 120 -12.56 6.55 -5.72
N THR A 121 -13.07 5.87 -6.75
CA THR A 121 -13.34 6.52 -8.05
C THR A 121 -14.41 7.61 -7.94
N ARG A 122 -15.40 7.45 -7.05
CA ARG A 122 -16.40 8.48 -6.76
C ARG A 122 -15.81 9.79 -6.22
N LYS A 123 -14.64 9.75 -5.57
CA LYS A 123 -13.93 10.92 -5.05
C LYS A 123 -13.09 11.64 -6.12
N LEU A 124 -12.84 11.00 -7.27
CA LEU A 124 -11.89 11.45 -8.30
C LEU A 124 -12.61 12.03 -9.53
N LYS A 125 -13.46 13.04 -9.33
CA LYS A 125 -14.19 13.71 -10.42
C LYS A 125 -13.22 14.40 -11.38
N GLY A 126 -13.43 14.25 -12.69
CA GLY A 126 -12.63 14.91 -13.73
C GLY A 126 -11.32 14.21 -14.11
N LYS A 127 -11.09 12.99 -13.63
CA LYS A 127 -10.00 12.11 -14.06
C LYS A 127 -10.55 10.94 -14.88
N ILE A 128 -9.70 10.32 -15.70
CA ILE A 128 -10.05 9.05 -16.35
C ILE A 128 -9.99 7.97 -15.27
N VAL A 129 -11.15 7.43 -14.89
CA VAL A 129 -11.26 6.46 -13.80
C VAL A 129 -11.85 5.13 -14.28
N LYS A 130 -11.31 4.02 -13.80
CA LYS A 130 -11.84 2.68 -13.97
C LYS A 130 -12.20 2.09 -12.62
N THR A 131 -13.49 1.82 -12.41
CA THR A 131 -13.98 1.21 -11.17
C THR A 131 -13.81 -0.31 -11.22
N ILE A 132 -13.23 -0.90 -10.18
CA ILE A 132 -13.16 -2.35 -9.98
C ILE A 132 -13.90 -2.77 -8.69
N SER A 133 -14.43 -3.98 -8.62
CA SER A 133 -15.03 -4.51 -7.38
C SER A 133 -13.96 -5.26 -6.59
N ALA A 134 -13.44 -4.66 -5.51
CA ALA A 134 -12.37 -5.21 -4.68
C ALA A 134 -12.88 -6.22 -3.62
N ARG A 135 -13.90 -7.01 -3.92
CA ARG A 135 -14.48 -7.98 -2.96
C ARG A 135 -13.52 -9.13 -2.59
N ASP A 136 -12.35 -9.21 -3.22
CA ASP A 136 -11.45 -10.37 -3.19
C ASP A 136 -10.02 -9.99 -2.73
N THR A 137 -9.82 -9.69 -1.45
CA THR A 137 -8.47 -9.45 -0.88
C THR A 137 -8.17 -10.28 0.37
N ASP A 138 -8.89 -11.39 0.57
CA ASP A 138 -8.49 -12.44 1.51
C ASP A 138 -7.84 -13.60 0.72
N PHE A 139 -7.34 -14.63 1.41
CA PHE A 139 -7.00 -15.89 0.75
C PHE A 139 -8.23 -16.43 0.00
N ILE A 140 -8.15 -16.47 -1.34
CA ILE A 140 -9.20 -17.06 -2.17
C ILE A 140 -8.66 -18.34 -2.83
N PRO A 141 -9.42 -19.45 -2.86
CA PRO A 141 -8.99 -20.70 -3.50
C PRO A 141 -8.54 -20.54 -4.96
N GLU A 142 -9.06 -19.54 -5.67
CA GLU A 142 -8.69 -19.19 -7.04
C GLU A 142 -7.20 -18.81 -7.18
N MET A 143 -6.52 -18.46 -6.09
CA MET A 143 -5.07 -18.26 -6.09
C MET A 143 -4.27 -19.54 -6.42
N GLU A 144 -4.84 -20.72 -6.21
CA GLU A 144 -4.22 -22.01 -6.55
C GLU A 144 -4.14 -22.26 -8.06
N ALA A 145 -4.96 -21.57 -8.85
CA ALA A 145 -5.00 -21.73 -10.30
C ALA A 145 -3.93 -20.90 -11.04
N PHE A 146 -3.14 -20.10 -10.33
CA PHE A 146 -2.09 -19.29 -10.94
C PHE A 146 -0.83 -20.12 -11.16
N GLU A 147 -0.47 -20.35 -12.42
CA GLU A 147 0.81 -20.95 -12.79
C GLU A 147 1.81 -19.89 -13.27
N ASN A 148 3.11 -20.12 -13.01
CA ASN A 148 4.23 -19.30 -13.50
C ASN A 148 4.25 -17.84 -13.02
N ILE A 149 3.82 -17.58 -11.77
CA ILE A 149 3.89 -16.25 -11.18
C ILE A 149 5.36 -15.84 -10.97
N THR A 150 5.75 -14.74 -11.61
CA THR A 150 7.15 -14.27 -11.56
C THR A 150 7.41 -13.43 -10.31
N VAL A 151 6.46 -12.56 -9.93
CA VAL A 151 6.53 -11.75 -8.72
C VAL A 151 5.18 -11.75 -8.01
N ALA A 152 5.18 -11.97 -6.69
CA ALA A 152 4.04 -11.70 -5.83
C ALA A 152 4.37 -10.58 -4.85
N ILE A 153 3.47 -9.63 -4.67
CA ILE A 153 3.59 -8.57 -3.66
C ILE A 153 2.54 -8.84 -2.58
N ILE A 154 2.97 -9.14 -1.36
CA ILE A 154 2.09 -9.67 -0.31
C ILE A 154 2.09 -8.74 0.92
N PRO A 155 0.92 -8.23 1.33
CA PRO A 155 0.82 -7.42 2.55
C PRO A 155 0.93 -8.27 3.82
N ILE A 156 1.59 -7.73 4.86
CA ILE A 156 1.71 -8.34 6.18
C ILE A 156 1.16 -7.38 7.26
N GLY A 157 -0.16 -7.37 7.43
CA GLY A 157 -0.86 -6.44 8.32
C GLY A 157 -1.19 -7.02 9.71
N GLU A 158 -1.77 -6.21 10.59
CA GLU A 158 -2.23 -6.62 11.93
C GLU A 158 -3.76 -6.71 11.99
N GLY A 159 -4.29 -7.57 12.86
CA GLY A 159 -5.73 -7.65 13.15
C GLY A 159 -6.48 -8.74 12.38
N LYS A 160 -7.82 -8.72 12.47
CA LYS A 160 -8.70 -9.78 11.95
C LYS A 160 -8.90 -9.76 10.43
N THR A 161 -8.48 -8.69 9.77
CA THR A 161 -8.75 -8.43 8.34
C THR A 161 -7.48 -8.37 7.51
N ALA A 162 -6.33 -8.73 8.08
CA ALA A 162 -5.04 -8.71 7.41
C ALA A 162 -4.22 -9.98 7.74
N MET A 163 -3.33 -10.37 6.83
CA MET A 163 -2.49 -11.55 7.01
C MET A 163 -1.32 -11.26 7.97
N ASN A 164 -1.18 -12.08 9.01
CA ASN A 164 0.04 -12.10 9.82
C ASN A 164 1.20 -12.81 9.06
N PRO A 165 2.44 -12.82 9.56
CA PRO A 165 3.57 -13.45 8.86
C PRO A 165 3.33 -14.92 8.50
N GLN A 166 2.63 -15.66 9.36
CA GLN A 166 2.30 -17.07 9.15
C GLN A 166 1.28 -17.28 8.02
N THR A 167 0.22 -16.47 7.97
CA THR A 167 -0.77 -16.53 6.90
C THR A 167 -0.20 -16.01 5.58
N ALA A 168 0.57 -14.93 5.63
CA ALA A 168 1.21 -14.36 4.45
C ALA A 168 2.23 -15.33 3.83
N SER A 169 3.04 -16.02 4.64
CA SER A 169 4.00 -17.03 4.13
C SER A 169 3.29 -18.24 3.52
N LYS A 170 2.18 -18.70 4.12
CA LYS A 170 1.34 -19.74 3.50
C LYS A 170 0.80 -19.29 2.13
N ALA A 171 0.32 -18.05 2.02
CA ALA A 171 -0.12 -17.51 0.74
C ALA A 171 1.04 -17.44 -0.26
N ALA A 172 2.22 -16.99 0.16
CA ALA A 172 3.42 -16.97 -0.69
C ALA A 172 3.79 -18.37 -1.21
N ASN A 173 3.84 -19.37 -0.32
CA ASN A 173 4.20 -20.74 -0.67
C ASN A 173 3.17 -21.38 -1.60
N LEU A 174 1.89 -21.06 -1.42
CA LEU A 174 0.83 -21.56 -2.31
C LEU A 174 0.87 -20.92 -3.70
N ILE A 175 1.02 -19.60 -3.77
CA ILE A 175 1.18 -18.87 -5.04
C ILE A 175 2.45 -19.33 -5.77
N ASN A 176 3.45 -19.81 -5.01
CA ASN A 176 4.71 -20.33 -5.49
C ASN A 176 5.41 -19.42 -6.53
N PRO A 177 5.59 -18.11 -6.23
CA PRO A 177 6.20 -17.19 -7.16
C PRO A 177 7.72 -17.40 -7.22
N ARG A 178 8.37 -16.92 -8.28
CA ARG A 178 9.85 -16.86 -8.30
C ARG A 178 10.38 -15.87 -7.25
N ILE A 179 9.79 -14.68 -7.16
CA ILE A 179 10.14 -13.65 -6.17
C ILE A 179 8.90 -13.24 -5.39
N VAL A 180 9.04 -13.05 -4.08
CA VAL A 180 8.00 -12.45 -3.23
C VAL A 180 8.51 -11.19 -2.55
N ILE A 181 7.70 -10.12 -2.58
CA ILE A 181 7.98 -8.84 -1.94
C ILE A 181 6.95 -8.61 -0.83
N PRO A 182 7.35 -8.67 0.45
CA PRO A 182 6.46 -8.31 1.53
C PRO A 182 6.28 -6.78 1.61
N ILE A 183 5.05 -6.32 1.85
CA ILE A 183 4.69 -4.90 2.03
C ILE A 183 3.73 -4.70 3.23
N HIS A 184 3.39 -3.46 3.55
CA HIS A 184 2.37 -3.12 4.57
C HIS A 184 2.65 -3.68 5.97
N TYR A 185 3.89 -3.58 6.46
CA TYR A 185 4.28 -4.06 7.79
C TYR A 185 5.11 -3.04 8.57
N LYS A 186 4.95 -3.06 9.90
CA LYS A 186 5.71 -2.22 10.83
C LYS A 186 7.19 -2.60 10.82
N LEU A 187 8.05 -1.60 10.70
CA LEU A 187 9.51 -1.79 10.65
C LEU A 187 10.10 -2.20 12.00
N GLU A 188 9.53 -1.72 13.10
CA GLU A 188 9.98 -2.03 14.46
C GLU A 188 9.69 -3.48 14.88
N GLN A 189 8.79 -4.16 14.17
CA GLN A 189 8.43 -5.53 14.46
C GLN A 189 9.17 -6.43 13.47
N ASN A 190 9.81 -7.51 13.97
CA ASN A 190 10.57 -8.47 13.16
C ASN A 190 9.72 -9.29 12.15
N ARG A 191 8.54 -8.80 11.76
CA ARG A 191 7.56 -9.49 10.91
C ARG A 191 8.10 -9.82 9.53
N GLY A 192 8.87 -8.93 8.92
CA GLY A 192 9.56 -9.21 7.67
C GLY A 192 10.50 -10.41 7.81
N LYS A 193 11.23 -10.49 8.93
CA LYS A 193 12.13 -11.63 9.24
C LYS A 193 11.36 -12.91 9.57
N GLU A 194 10.26 -12.81 10.32
CA GLU A 194 9.36 -13.94 10.60
C GLU A 194 8.76 -14.50 9.30
N PHE A 195 8.31 -13.63 8.40
CA PHE A 195 7.83 -14.02 7.08
C PHE A 195 8.92 -14.71 6.27
N LEU A 196 10.11 -14.10 6.17
CA LEU A 196 11.28 -14.69 5.50
C LEU A 196 11.61 -16.10 6.02
N ALA A 197 11.52 -16.31 7.34
CA ALA A 197 11.84 -17.60 7.94
C ALA A 197 10.82 -18.71 7.62
N LEU A 198 9.61 -18.35 7.18
CA LEU A 198 8.51 -19.27 6.92
C LEU A 198 8.24 -19.50 5.42
N VAL A 199 8.77 -18.66 4.54
CA VAL A 199 8.67 -18.83 3.09
C VAL A 199 9.57 -19.98 2.62
N ASP A 200 9.10 -20.76 1.66
CA ASP A 200 9.85 -21.88 1.11
C ASP A 200 11.16 -21.42 0.46
N LYS A 201 12.25 -22.16 0.69
CA LYS A 201 13.62 -21.73 0.36
C LYS A 201 13.89 -21.49 -1.13
N HIS A 202 13.08 -22.06 -2.02
CA HIS A 202 13.20 -21.86 -3.47
C HIS A 202 12.54 -20.57 -3.94
N ILE A 203 11.71 -19.92 -3.11
CA ILE A 203 11.11 -18.63 -3.38
C ILE A 203 12.06 -17.54 -2.87
N GLU A 204 12.48 -16.64 -3.75
CA GLU A 204 13.36 -15.54 -3.39
C GLU A 204 12.55 -14.42 -2.71
N VAL A 205 12.82 -14.13 -1.43
CA VAL A 205 12.20 -13.01 -0.72
C VAL A 205 13.03 -11.75 -0.92
N LYS A 206 12.43 -10.68 -1.46
CA LYS A 206 13.09 -9.38 -1.65
C LYS A 206 12.39 -8.28 -0.85
N PHE A 207 13.16 -7.61 -0.01
CA PHE A 207 12.72 -6.42 0.70
C PHE A 207 13.01 -5.18 -0.16
N LEU A 208 12.09 -4.22 -0.19
CA LEU A 208 12.24 -2.97 -0.95
C LEU A 208 12.54 -1.78 -0.01
N ASN A 209 13.21 -2.08 1.10
CA ASN A 209 13.41 -1.17 2.23
C ASN A 209 14.66 -1.50 3.04
N SER A 210 15.62 -2.20 2.44
CA SER A 210 16.71 -2.84 3.16
C SER A 210 17.73 -1.84 3.71
N HIS A 211 17.93 -1.93 5.03
CA HIS A 211 19.10 -2.62 5.54
C HIS A 211 18.68 -3.86 6.34
#